data_AF-A0A2V6TEW8-F1
#
_entry.id   AF-A0A2V6TEW8-F1
#
_cell.length_a   1.000
_cell.length_b   1.000
_cell.length_c   1.000
_cell.angle_alpha   90.00
_cell.angle_beta   90.00
_cell.angle_gamma   90.00
#
_symmetry.space_group_name_H-M   'P 1'
#
loop_
_entity.id
_entity.type
_entity.pdbx_description
1 polymer ?
#
loop_
_entity_poly.entity_id
_entity_poly.type
_entity_poly.pdbx_seq_one_letter_code
_entity_poly.pdbx_strand_id
1 'polypeptide(L)'
;MAGFLDVILRGLALCGQAAAIGGVCFALLVLRPAARQRPELAGLVGRALVLISIGAATVAAGQLLALGVQQVALESDRHWPVGEILHTAYFQSSALRVLDCVALTVAALWLRRRTESRAGWATLAGLTILLAVTAAAISHAAARLQYEGFLLAMDAVHQYAASVWVGGLMHLTVAAVGLRDRPWPPVLLQRFSSMALGAVVVLVAGGIGLTAVYVDGPYAVIGTAYGMMVLTKIAILGLLLVLGALNFFAVRRLPAASDVSWVRLRRFIEVELGLGITVLFAAASLTSLPPAVDVVADRATPAEVGDVFTPRLPSFTSPRIEEMPVEDRNAPRTAEDRAWSEYNHHFAGLFVLAMGLLAVLHRTGWAPWARHWPLVFFGLAAFLLVRNDPGAWPLGPLGFWESMQYPEVLQHRVFVLLVLGFGAFEWMVRTARIRAPRAALIFPILCAVGGALLLTHSHASLNLKSEFLIEVTHAPLGILGMLVGWGRWLELRLPPGEGNIPGRIWAVCLMLVGLLLIFYREA
;
A
#
# COMPACT_ATOMS: atom_id res chain seq x y z
N MET A 1 13.97 -12.60 -2.71
CA MET A 1 14.10 -11.62 -1.60
C MET A 1 14.48 -10.21 -2.06
N ALA A 2 15.48 -10.06 -2.95
CA ALA A 2 15.92 -8.74 -3.44
C ALA A 2 14.82 -7.90 -4.11
N GLY A 3 14.00 -8.48 -5.00
CA GLY A 3 12.92 -7.75 -5.68
C GLY A 3 11.86 -7.19 -4.72
N PHE A 4 11.43 -7.97 -3.73
CA PHE A 4 10.50 -7.48 -2.70
C PHE A 4 11.10 -6.34 -1.88
N LEU A 5 12.37 -6.45 -1.49
CA LEU A 5 13.06 -5.37 -0.76
C LEU A 5 13.17 -4.10 -1.61
N ASP A 6 13.48 -4.22 -2.90
CA ASP A 6 13.53 -3.09 -3.84
C ASP A 6 12.17 -2.37 -3.93
N VAL A 7 11.07 -3.10 -4.03
CA VAL A 7 9.70 -2.52 -4.01
C VAL A 7 9.42 -1.76 -2.72
N ILE A 8 9.80 -2.31 -1.56
CA ILE A 8 9.62 -1.62 -0.26
C ILE A 8 10.45 -0.33 -0.20
N LEU A 9 11.72 -0.38 -0.62
CA LEU A 9 12.60 0.79 -0.64
C LEU A 9 12.08 1.88 -1.59
N ARG A 10 11.61 1.50 -2.79
CA ARG A 10 10.97 2.42 -3.74
C ARG A 10 9.68 3.02 -3.18
N GLY A 11 8.84 2.22 -2.53
CA GLY A 11 7.62 2.70 -1.87
C GLY A 11 7.89 3.72 -0.77
N LEU A 12 8.91 3.47 0.06
CA LEU A 12 9.38 4.44 1.07
C LEU A 12 9.95 5.71 0.42
N ALA A 13 10.72 5.58 -0.65
CA ALA A 13 11.24 6.73 -1.40
C ALA A 13 10.10 7.55 -2.01
N LEU A 14 9.06 6.94 -2.58
CA LEU A 14 7.87 7.65 -3.08
C LEU A 14 7.12 8.37 -1.95
N CYS A 15 7.02 7.78 -0.76
CA CYS A 15 6.47 8.46 0.42
C CYS A 15 7.32 9.67 0.84
N GLY A 16 8.66 9.53 0.82
CA GLY A 16 9.60 10.63 1.09
C GLY A 16 9.50 11.77 0.06
N GLN A 17 9.38 11.42 -1.22
CA GLN A 17 9.17 12.36 -2.33
C GLN A 17 7.85 13.10 -2.16
N ALA A 18 6.77 12.40 -1.80
CA ALA A 18 5.49 13.00 -1.47
C ALA A 18 5.63 14.00 -0.32
N ALA A 19 6.24 13.60 0.80
CA ALA A 19 6.47 14.48 1.94
C ALA A 19 7.30 15.73 1.59
N ALA A 20 8.30 15.60 0.72
CA ALA A 20 9.15 16.71 0.31
C ALA A 20 8.43 17.68 -0.65
N ILE A 21 7.97 17.20 -1.81
CA ILE A 21 7.30 18.02 -2.83
C ILE A 21 5.99 18.59 -2.30
N GLY A 22 5.13 17.72 -1.74
CA GLY A 22 3.85 18.15 -1.19
C GLY A 22 4.02 19.08 0.01
N GLY A 23 5.09 18.93 0.78
CA GLY A 23 5.42 19.85 1.87
C GLY A 23 5.75 21.26 1.39
N VAL A 24 6.56 21.40 0.34
CA VAL A 24 6.89 22.71 -0.24
C VAL A 24 5.64 23.38 -0.80
N CYS A 25 4.82 22.66 -1.57
CA CYS A 25 3.56 23.18 -2.10
C CYS A 25 2.56 23.53 -0.98
N PHE A 26 2.40 22.66 0.02
CA PHE A 26 1.54 22.92 1.19
C PHE A 26 2.02 24.17 1.95
N ALA A 27 3.31 24.30 2.19
CA ALA A 27 3.86 25.46 2.87
C ALA A 27 3.60 26.76 2.09
N LEU A 28 3.83 26.76 0.77
CA LEU A 28 3.68 27.94 -0.08
C LEU A 28 2.22 28.35 -0.33
N LEU A 29 1.35 27.39 -0.60
CA LEU A 29 -0.02 27.65 -1.07
C LEU A 29 -1.04 27.68 0.07
N VAL A 30 -0.77 26.94 1.15
CA VAL A 30 -1.72 26.75 2.26
C VAL A 30 -1.21 27.45 3.52
N LEU A 31 -0.05 27.06 4.02
CA LEU A 31 0.37 27.39 5.37
C LEU A 31 0.89 28.82 5.53
N ARG A 32 1.79 29.29 4.66
CA ARG A 32 2.35 30.66 4.73
C ARG A 32 1.27 31.73 4.53
N PRO A 33 0.35 31.61 3.54
CA PRO A 33 -0.75 32.57 3.43
C PRO A 33 -1.64 32.60 4.68
N ALA A 34 -1.92 31.44 5.29
CA ALA A 34 -2.67 31.37 6.54
C ALA A 34 -1.89 31.98 7.72
N ALA A 35 -0.58 31.74 7.81
CA ALA A 35 0.28 32.28 8.87
C ALA A 35 0.43 33.81 8.82
N ARG A 36 0.35 34.42 7.62
CA ARG A 36 0.29 35.89 7.49
C ARG A 36 -0.97 36.49 8.10
N GLN A 37 -2.09 35.76 8.04
CA GLN A 37 -3.36 36.19 8.64
C GLN A 37 -3.42 35.83 10.13
N ARG A 38 -2.79 34.72 10.52
CA ARG A 38 -2.76 34.21 11.89
C ARG A 38 -1.32 33.84 12.30
N PRO A 39 -0.59 34.77 12.95
CA PRO A 39 0.81 34.58 13.33
C PRO A 39 1.09 33.34 14.19
N GLU A 40 0.09 32.86 14.95
CA GLU A 40 0.15 31.63 15.75
C GLU A 40 0.49 30.36 14.93
N LEU A 41 0.23 30.37 13.62
CA LEU A 41 0.53 29.25 12.73
C LEU A 41 1.99 29.25 12.24
N ALA A 42 2.78 30.29 12.51
CA ALA A 42 4.16 30.41 12.03
C ALA A 42 5.04 29.22 12.46
N GLY A 43 4.83 28.70 13.67
CA GLY A 43 5.55 27.53 14.18
C GLY A 43 5.32 26.24 13.36
N LEU A 44 4.18 26.14 12.66
CA LEU A 44 3.90 25.01 11.78
C LEU A 44 4.75 25.02 10.52
N VAL A 45 5.18 26.19 10.04
CA VAL A 45 6.08 26.30 8.87
C VAL A 45 7.42 25.64 9.17
N GLY A 46 7.95 25.85 10.37
CA GLY A 46 9.16 25.19 10.83
C GLY A 46 9.01 23.65 10.90
N ARG A 47 7.85 23.16 11.36
CA ARG A 47 7.56 21.72 11.38
C ARG A 47 7.42 21.13 9.98
N ALA A 48 6.79 21.86 9.06
CA ALA A 48 6.72 21.47 7.65
C ALA A 48 8.12 21.36 7.03
N LEU A 49 9.00 22.33 7.29
CA LEU A 49 10.40 22.28 6.81
C LEU A 49 11.19 21.09 7.37
N VAL A 50 10.95 20.70 8.63
CA VAL A 50 11.53 19.46 9.18
C VAL A 50 10.98 18.24 8.45
N LEU A 51 9.67 18.13 8.25
CA LEU A 51 9.09 16.98 7.54
C LEU A 51 9.53 16.93 6.06
N ILE A 52 9.73 18.07 5.40
CA ILE A 52 10.32 18.15 4.06
C ILE A 52 11.74 17.58 4.08
N SER A 53 12.56 17.97 5.06
CA SER A 53 13.94 17.48 5.19
C SER A 53 14.00 15.97 5.46
N ILE A 54 13.09 15.44 6.29
CA ILE A 54 12.96 13.99 6.54
C ILE A 54 12.53 13.28 5.26
N GLY A 55 11.57 13.84 4.51
CA GLY A 55 11.13 13.28 3.23
C GLY A 55 12.27 13.19 2.22
N ALA A 56 13.02 14.27 2.03
CA ALA A 56 14.18 14.33 1.14
C ALA A 56 15.27 13.34 1.56
N ALA A 57 15.62 13.28 2.85
CA ALA A 57 16.58 12.31 3.38
C ALA A 57 16.11 10.86 3.18
N THR A 58 14.81 10.58 3.31
CA THR A 58 14.23 9.26 3.07
C THR A 58 14.38 8.85 1.60
N VAL A 59 14.18 9.77 0.65
CA VAL A 59 14.43 9.51 -0.78
C VAL A 59 15.90 9.17 -1.01
N ALA A 60 16.82 9.98 -0.48
CA ALA A 60 18.25 9.76 -0.65
C ALA A 60 18.68 8.39 -0.08
N ALA A 61 18.26 8.06 1.14
CA ALA A 61 18.56 6.79 1.77
C ALA A 61 17.95 5.61 1.00
N GLY A 62 16.68 5.70 0.59
CA GLY A 62 16.00 4.67 -0.19
C GLY A 62 16.69 4.43 -1.54
N GLN A 63 17.11 5.49 -2.23
CA GLN A 63 17.82 5.40 -3.51
C GLN A 63 19.20 4.74 -3.35
N LEU A 64 19.97 5.12 -2.33
CA LEU A 64 21.27 4.51 -2.06
C LEU A 64 21.15 3.02 -1.70
N LEU A 65 20.16 2.66 -0.87
CA LEU A 65 19.89 1.27 -0.52
C LEU A 65 19.43 0.46 -1.73
N ALA A 66 18.55 1.01 -2.57
CA ALA A 66 18.09 0.34 -3.79
C ALA A 66 19.26 0.08 -4.76
N LEU A 67 20.16 1.06 -4.94
CA LEU A 67 21.38 0.87 -5.72
C LEU A 67 22.27 -0.24 -5.13
N GLY A 68 22.41 -0.30 -3.80
CA GLY A 68 23.15 -1.37 -3.13
C GLY A 68 22.53 -2.76 -3.33
N VAL A 69 21.20 -2.87 -3.22
CA VAL A 69 20.46 -4.12 -3.47
C VAL A 69 20.65 -4.58 -4.93
N GLN A 70 20.56 -3.64 -5.87
CA GLN A 70 20.74 -3.93 -7.30
C GLN A 70 22.18 -4.35 -7.63
N GLN A 71 23.19 -3.71 -7.01
CA GLN A 71 24.58 -4.11 -7.16
C GLN A 71 24.82 -5.56 -6.69
N VAL A 72 24.33 -5.91 -5.50
CA VAL A 72 24.49 -7.27 -4.95
C VAL A 72 23.78 -8.31 -5.83
N ALA A 73 22.60 -7.97 -6.37
CA ALA A 73 21.87 -8.83 -7.29
C ALA A 73 22.61 -9.04 -8.63
N LEU A 74 23.30 -8.02 -9.13
CA LEU A 74 24.11 -8.14 -10.35
C LEU A 74 25.37 -8.98 -10.10
N GLU A 75 26.06 -8.78 -8.98
CA GLU A 75 27.27 -9.54 -8.60
C GLU A 75 27.01 -11.04 -8.45
N SER A 76 25.81 -11.44 -7.98
CA SER A 76 25.45 -12.86 -7.86
C SER A 76 25.31 -13.57 -9.21
N ASP A 77 24.97 -12.84 -10.29
CA ASP A 77 24.74 -13.42 -11.62
C ASP A 77 25.98 -13.32 -12.52
N ARG A 78 26.78 -12.25 -12.38
CA ARG A 78 28.05 -12.04 -13.10
C ARG A 78 28.90 -10.97 -12.38
N HIS A 79 30.23 -11.09 -12.40
CA HIS A 79 31.13 -10.04 -11.93
C HIS A 79 31.08 -8.82 -12.87
N TRP A 80 30.10 -7.93 -12.69
CA TRP A 80 29.97 -6.72 -13.49
C TRP A 80 30.99 -5.67 -13.02
N PRO A 81 31.81 -5.09 -13.91
CA PRO A 81 32.76 -4.06 -13.51
C PRO A 81 32.02 -2.78 -13.06
N VAL A 82 32.25 -2.36 -11.82
CA VAL A 82 31.62 -1.17 -11.21
C VAL A 82 31.75 0.07 -12.09
N GLY A 83 32.86 0.21 -12.81
CA GLY A 83 33.09 1.31 -13.74
C GLY A 83 32.00 1.45 -14.81
N GLU A 84 31.51 0.33 -15.37
CA GLU A 84 30.44 0.37 -16.37
C GLU A 84 29.10 0.81 -15.78
N ILE A 85 28.80 0.40 -14.55
CA ILE A 85 27.58 0.77 -13.84
C ILE A 85 27.52 2.29 -13.64
N LEU A 86 28.65 2.93 -13.31
CA LEU A 86 28.75 4.39 -13.15
C LEU A 86 28.42 5.16 -14.44
N HIS A 87 28.63 4.55 -15.60
CA HIS A 87 28.34 5.15 -16.90
C HIS A 87 26.90 4.96 -17.38
N THR A 88 26.09 4.18 -16.65
CA THR A 88 24.67 4.01 -17.01
C THR A 88 23.86 5.28 -16.72
N ALA A 89 22.91 5.60 -17.61
CA ALA A 89 21.99 6.73 -17.41
C ALA A 89 21.16 6.58 -16.12
N TYR A 90 20.83 5.33 -15.75
CA TYR A 90 20.14 5.01 -14.51
C TYR A 90 20.97 5.38 -13.27
N PHE A 91 22.25 5.00 -13.21
CA PHE A 91 23.13 5.38 -12.10
C PHE A 91 23.32 6.89 -12.01
N GLN A 92 23.58 7.55 -13.13
CA GLN A 92 23.78 9.01 -13.19
C GLN A 92 22.53 9.78 -12.72
N SER A 93 21.35 9.37 -13.18
CA SER A 93 20.07 9.95 -12.76
C SER A 93 19.79 9.69 -11.27
N SER A 94 20.13 8.50 -10.78
CA SER A 94 20.03 8.15 -9.36
C SER A 94 20.98 8.98 -8.48
N ALA A 95 22.22 9.20 -8.92
CA ALA A 95 23.19 10.03 -8.22
C ALA A 95 22.73 11.50 -8.18
N LEU A 96 22.23 12.04 -9.31
CA LEU A 96 21.67 13.39 -9.36
C LEU A 96 20.47 13.54 -8.42
N ARG A 97 19.58 12.55 -8.38
CA ARG A 97 18.43 12.50 -7.46
C ARG A 97 18.88 12.53 -5.99
N VAL A 98 19.94 11.79 -5.63
CA VAL A 98 20.51 11.80 -4.27
C VAL A 98 21.09 13.18 -3.94
N LEU A 99 21.88 13.77 -4.84
CA LEU A 99 22.46 15.11 -4.64
C LEU A 99 21.39 16.19 -4.50
N ASP A 100 20.35 16.14 -5.32
CA ASP A 100 19.18 17.02 -5.23
C ASP A 100 18.48 16.88 -3.87
N CYS A 101 18.27 15.66 -3.39
CA CYS A 101 17.69 15.41 -2.06
C CYS A 101 18.55 15.94 -0.91
N VAL A 102 19.88 15.83 -1.02
CA VAL A 102 20.81 16.43 -0.05
C VAL A 102 20.69 17.96 -0.09
N ALA A 103 20.69 18.57 -1.28
CA ALA A 103 20.50 20.01 -1.45
C ALA A 103 19.14 20.48 -0.88
N LEU A 104 18.07 19.74 -1.13
CA LEU A 104 16.72 20.02 -0.63
C LEU A 104 16.67 19.93 0.90
N THR A 105 17.34 18.95 1.50
CA THR A 105 17.48 18.80 2.96
C THR A 105 18.19 20.00 3.57
N VAL A 106 19.36 20.36 3.02
CA VAL A 106 20.16 21.50 3.50
C VAL A 106 19.38 22.82 3.35
N ALA A 107 18.77 23.03 2.19
CA ALA A 107 17.97 24.23 1.91
C ALA A 107 16.76 24.35 2.85
N ALA A 108 16.06 23.24 3.14
CA ALA A 108 14.92 23.25 4.05
C ALA A 108 15.33 23.56 5.50
N LEU A 109 16.45 22.99 5.97
CA LEU A 109 16.99 23.26 7.31
C LEU A 109 17.53 24.69 7.45
N TRP A 110 18.17 25.21 6.41
CA TRP A 110 18.59 26.62 6.34
C TRP A 110 17.38 27.56 6.38
N LEU A 111 16.36 27.27 5.56
CA LEU A 111 15.15 28.08 5.45
C LEU A 111 14.32 28.06 6.74
N ARG A 112 14.42 27.00 7.55
CA ARG A 112 13.76 26.90 8.87
C ARG A 112 14.16 28.04 9.80
N ARG A 113 15.38 28.57 9.68
CA ARG A 113 15.86 29.73 10.45
C ARG A 113 15.52 31.07 9.79
N ARG A 114 15.01 31.07 8.55
CA ARG A 114 14.81 32.25 7.70
C ARG A 114 13.51 32.15 6.89
N THR A 115 12.40 31.83 7.54
CA THR A 115 11.12 31.49 6.87
C THR A 115 10.57 32.57 5.93
N GLU A 116 11.03 33.81 6.06
CA GLU A 116 10.67 34.93 5.17
C GLU A 116 11.48 35.01 3.87
N SER A 117 12.57 34.25 3.74
CA SER A 117 13.46 34.32 2.57
C SER A 117 12.77 33.86 1.28
N ARG A 118 12.49 34.81 0.37
CA ARG A 118 11.91 34.52 -0.94
C ARG A 118 12.81 33.62 -1.79
N ALA A 119 14.11 33.89 -1.77
CA ALA A 119 15.10 33.11 -2.51
C ALA A 119 15.11 31.65 -2.02
N GLY A 120 15.11 31.40 -0.72
CA GLY A 120 15.12 30.02 -0.20
C GLY A 120 13.85 29.23 -0.56
N TRP A 121 12.69 29.87 -0.57
CA TRP A 121 11.46 29.24 -1.05
C TRP A 121 11.47 28.97 -2.55
N ALA A 122 12.04 29.87 -3.36
CA ALA A 122 12.22 29.66 -4.79
C ALA A 122 13.20 28.50 -5.06
N THR A 123 14.29 28.42 -4.29
CA THR A 123 15.24 27.30 -4.33
C THR A 123 14.55 25.98 -4.01
N LEU A 124 13.77 25.90 -2.92
CA LEU A 124 13.02 24.69 -2.60
C LEU A 124 12.04 24.29 -3.71
N ALA A 125 11.32 25.26 -4.30
CA ALA A 125 10.42 24.98 -5.41
C ALA A 125 11.16 24.42 -6.64
N GLY A 126 12.30 25.01 -7.00
CA GLY A 126 13.14 24.52 -8.11
C GLY A 126 13.67 23.11 -7.86
N LEU A 127 14.18 22.83 -6.66
CA LEU A 127 14.65 21.51 -6.27
C LEU A 127 13.51 20.47 -6.29
N THR A 128 12.28 20.82 -5.89
CA THR A 128 11.16 19.87 -5.99
C THR A 128 10.76 19.54 -7.43
N ILE A 129 10.99 20.46 -8.38
CA ILE A 129 10.78 20.19 -9.82
C ILE A 129 11.88 19.25 -10.31
N LEU A 130 13.14 19.51 -9.96
CA LEU A 130 14.27 18.64 -10.29
C LEU A 130 14.07 17.23 -9.73
N LEU A 131 13.54 17.11 -8.51
CA LEU A 131 13.23 15.82 -7.88
C LEU A 131 12.22 15.01 -8.69
N ALA A 132 11.17 15.64 -9.23
CA ALA A 132 10.19 14.95 -10.07
C ALA A 132 10.76 14.57 -11.45
N VAL A 133 11.59 15.43 -12.05
CA VAL A 133 12.28 15.12 -13.32
C VAL A 133 13.23 13.94 -13.15
N THR A 134 14.05 13.95 -12.10
CA THR A 134 14.97 12.83 -11.81
C THR A 134 14.23 11.56 -11.38
N ALA A 135 13.01 11.67 -10.84
CA ALA A 135 12.12 10.52 -10.60
C ALA A 135 11.67 9.85 -11.91
N ALA A 136 11.26 10.65 -12.90
CA ALA A 136 10.86 10.16 -14.21
C ALA A 136 12.05 9.57 -15.00
N ALA A 137 13.25 10.13 -14.82
CA ALA A 137 14.48 9.66 -15.46
C ALA A 137 14.94 8.26 -14.99
N ILE A 138 14.38 7.73 -13.90
CA ILE A 138 14.65 6.37 -13.40
C ILE A 138 13.43 5.44 -13.51
N SER A 139 12.41 5.85 -14.27
CA SER A 139 11.20 5.07 -14.54
C SER A 139 11.22 4.43 -15.93
N HIS A 140 10.18 3.66 -16.25
CA HIS A 140 9.97 3.11 -17.59
C HIS A 140 10.01 4.17 -18.69
N ALA A 141 9.66 5.44 -18.39
CA ALA A 141 9.65 6.52 -19.36
C ALA A 141 11.03 6.77 -20.00
N ALA A 142 12.10 6.67 -19.21
CA ALA A 142 13.47 6.87 -19.67
C ALA A 142 13.99 5.73 -20.57
N ALA A 143 13.33 4.57 -20.56
CA ALA A 143 13.68 3.42 -21.39
C ALA A 143 12.90 3.36 -22.71
N ARG A 144 11.98 4.31 -22.97
CA ARG A 144 11.15 4.29 -24.18
C ARG A 144 11.85 4.93 -25.36
N LEU A 145 11.86 4.22 -26.49
CA LEU A 145 12.37 4.75 -27.76
C LEU A 145 11.36 5.66 -28.49
N GLN A 146 10.07 5.43 -28.25
CA GLN A 146 8.99 6.22 -28.84
C GLN A 146 8.38 7.13 -27.78
N TYR A 147 8.13 8.39 -28.15
CA TYR A 147 7.51 9.39 -27.28
C TYR A 147 8.25 9.65 -25.95
N GLU A 148 9.54 9.36 -25.86
CA GLU A 148 10.35 9.46 -24.63
C GLU A 148 10.13 10.78 -23.89
N GLY A 149 10.34 11.92 -24.56
CA GLY A 149 10.18 13.24 -23.94
C GLY A 149 8.76 13.53 -23.45
N PHE A 150 7.74 13.05 -24.17
CA PHE A 150 6.35 13.15 -23.74
C PHE A 150 6.08 12.29 -22.50
N LEU A 151 6.57 11.05 -22.48
CA LEU A 151 6.39 10.13 -21.36
C LEU A 151 7.15 10.59 -20.12
N LEU A 152 8.36 11.10 -20.27
CA LEU A 152 9.14 11.70 -19.17
C LEU A 152 8.40 12.90 -18.57
N ALA A 153 7.87 13.79 -19.42
CA ALA A 153 7.10 14.95 -18.96
C ALA A 153 5.80 14.53 -18.26
N MET A 154 5.02 13.61 -18.85
CA MET A 154 3.78 13.10 -18.25
C MET A 154 4.03 12.37 -16.94
N ASP A 155 5.07 11.55 -16.85
CA ASP A 155 5.43 10.83 -15.63
C ASP A 155 5.89 11.80 -14.54
N ALA A 156 6.75 12.76 -14.86
CA ALA A 156 7.17 13.80 -13.90
C ALA A 156 5.97 14.60 -13.39
N VAL A 157 5.05 15.03 -14.27
CA VAL A 157 3.83 15.76 -13.90
C VAL A 157 2.89 14.90 -13.05
N HIS A 158 2.67 13.64 -13.43
CA HIS A 158 1.84 12.70 -12.68
C HIS A 158 2.38 12.46 -11.27
N GLN A 159 3.68 12.18 -11.15
CA GLN A 159 4.35 11.97 -9.86
C GLN A 159 4.39 13.23 -9.01
N TYR A 160 4.61 14.41 -9.61
CA TYR A 160 4.57 15.69 -8.89
C TYR A 160 3.16 15.93 -8.33
N ALA A 161 2.12 15.72 -9.12
CA ALA A 161 0.73 15.86 -8.69
C ALA A 161 0.35 14.86 -7.58
N ALA A 162 0.76 13.60 -7.70
CA ALA A 162 0.59 12.60 -6.63
C ALA A 162 1.24 13.06 -5.33
N SER A 163 2.47 13.58 -5.45
CA SER A 163 3.26 14.06 -4.32
C SER A 163 2.63 15.29 -3.65
N VAL A 164 2.05 16.21 -4.42
CA VAL A 164 1.31 17.37 -3.89
C VAL A 164 0.10 16.93 -3.08
N TRP A 165 -0.69 15.98 -3.58
CA TRP A 165 -1.89 15.52 -2.89
C TRP A 165 -1.56 14.71 -1.63
N VAL A 166 -0.82 13.59 -1.78
CA VAL A 166 -0.51 12.68 -0.67
C VAL A 166 0.42 13.34 0.34
N GLY A 167 1.43 14.09 -0.12
CA GLY A 167 2.31 14.88 0.74
C GLY A 167 1.56 15.98 1.47
N GLY A 168 0.61 16.66 0.80
CA GLY A 168 -0.27 17.62 1.46
C GLY A 168 -1.07 16.99 2.61
N LEU A 169 -1.59 15.76 2.44
CA LEU A 169 -2.27 15.00 3.50
C LEU A 169 -1.32 14.66 4.67
N MET A 170 -0.06 14.29 4.40
CA MET A 170 0.96 14.04 5.43
C MET A 170 1.20 15.30 6.27
N HIS A 171 1.46 16.43 5.62
CA HIS A 171 1.70 17.72 6.29
C HIS A 171 0.48 18.21 7.05
N LEU A 172 -0.72 18.03 6.49
CA LEU A 172 -1.98 18.35 7.15
C LEU A 172 -2.16 17.52 8.43
N THR A 173 -1.89 16.22 8.37
CA THR A 173 -2.01 15.29 9.52
C THR A 173 -0.99 15.62 10.62
N VAL A 174 0.26 15.92 10.25
CA VAL A 174 1.30 16.31 11.23
C VAL A 174 0.99 17.66 11.86
N ALA A 175 0.56 18.63 11.08
CA ALA A 175 0.10 19.90 11.62
C ALA A 175 -1.08 19.70 12.58
N ALA A 176 -2.00 18.76 12.30
CA ALA A 176 -3.17 18.47 13.14
C ALA A 176 -2.82 17.83 14.49
N VAL A 177 -1.67 17.16 14.60
CA VAL A 177 -1.12 16.72 15.90
C VAL A 177 -0.64 17.93 16.71
N GLY A 178 -0.10 18.93 16.04
CA GLY A 178 0.43 20.15 16.65
C GLY A 178 -0.60 21.11 17.25
N LEU A 179 -1.88 20.91 16.92
CA LEU A 179 -3.01 21.78 17.26
C LEU A 179 -4.12 21.02 18.01
N ARG A 180 -3.77 19.93 18.72
CA ARG A 180 -4.73 18.98 19.33
C ARG A 180 -5.91 19.63 20.08
N ASP A 181 -5.68 20.75 20.76
CA ASP A 181 -6.66 21.42 21.60
C ASP A 181 -7.16 22.76 21.01
N ARG A 182 -6.77 23.09 19.76
CA ARG A 182 -7.15 24.35 19.11
C ARG A 182 -7.96 24.11 17.84
N PRO A 183 -9.06 24.85 17.63
CA PRO A 183 -9.81 24.79 16.38
C PRO A 183 -8.90 25.18 15.20
N TRP A 184 -9.06 24.45 14.10
CA TRP A 184 -8.35 24.76 12.86
C TRP A 184 -9.05 25.91 12.13
N PRO A 185 -8.30 26.89 11.60
CA PRO A 185 -8.91 27.95 10.82
C PRO A 185 -9.47 27.36 9.51
N PRO A 186 -10.78 27.54 9.20
CA PRO A 186 -11.41 26.96 8.01
C PRO A 186 -10.70 27.31 6.70
N VAL A 187 -10.10 28.51 6.63
CA VAL A 187 -9.31 28.98 5.47
C VAL A 187 -8.15 28.05 5.12
N LEU A 188 -7.50 27.42 6.11
CA LEU A 188 -6.41 26.49 5.86
C LEU A 188 -6.94 25.25 5.13
N LEU A 189 -8.04 24.69 5.63
CA LEU A 189 -8.66 23.49 5.05
C LEU A 189 -9.24 23.77 3.66
N GLN A 190 -9.83 24.95 3.45
CA GLN A 190 -10.30 25.38 2.12
C GLN A 190 -9.15 25.54 1.11
N ARG A 191 -8.02 26.11 1.53
CA ARG A 191 -6.81 26.22 0.70
C ARG A 191 -6.22 24.85 0.37
N PHE A 192 -6.09 24.00 1.38
CA PHE A 192 -5.64 22.61 1.18
C PHE A 192 -6.57 21.87 0.22
N SER A 193 -7.87 21.94 0.43
CA SER A 193 -8.88 21.28 -0.41
C SER A 193 -8.82 21.76 -1.87
N SER A 194 -8.53 23.05 -2.10
CA SER A 194 -8.36 23.60 -3.45
C SER A 194 -7.05 23.15 -4.11
N MET A 195 -5.95 23.10 -3.35
CA MET A 195 -4.67 22.55 -3.80
C MET A 195 -4.80 21.06 -4.16
N ALA A 196 -5.46 20.29 -3.29
CA ALA A 196 -5.69 18.86 -3.50
C ALA A 196 -6.55 18.60 -4.75
N LEU A 197 -7.61 19.38 -4.98
CA LEU A 197 -8.43 19.26 -6.19
C LEU A 197 -7.62 19.50 -7.47
N GLY A 198 -6.80 20.56 -7.50
CA GLY A 198 -5.92 20.84 -8.64
C GLY A 198 -4.92 19.70 -8.89
N ALA A 199 -4.30 19.18 -7.82
CA ALA A 199 -3.39 18.05 -7.90
C ALA A 199 -4.09 16.78 -8.42
N VAL A 200 -5.31 16.48 -7.95
CA VAL A 200 -6.11 15.33 -8.41
C VAL A 200 -6.41 15.42 -9.91
N VAL A 201 -6.82 16.59 -10.41
CA VAL A 201 -7.11 16.76 -11.85
C VAL A 201 -5.88 16.48 -12.71
N VAL A 202 -4.73 17.05 -12.35
CA VAL A 202 -3.46 16.85 -13.06
C VAL A 202 -3.00 15.39 -12.95
N LEU A 203 -3.13 14.79 -11.77
CA LEU A 203 -2.80 13.39 -11.51
C LEU A 203 -3.60 12.45 -12.42
N VAL A 204 -4.92 12.61 -12.47
CA VAL A 204 -5.82 11.78 -13.28
C VAL A 204 -5.51 11.94 -14.76
N ALA A 205 -5.33 13.18 -15.24
CA ALA A 205 -4.98 13.45 -16.64
C ALA A 205 -3.64 12.80 -17.04
N GLY A 206 -2.60 12.97 -16.21
CA GLY A 206 -1.31 12.32 -16.44
C GLY A 206 -1.40 10.79 -16.41
N GLY A 207 -2.19 10.23 -15.48
CA GLY A 207 -2.40 8.78 -15.38
C GLY A 207 -3.10 8.20 -16.62
N ILE A 208 -4.10 8.90 -17.15
CA ILE A 208 -4.77 8.53 -18.42
C ILE A 208 -3.77 8.58 -19.57
N GLY A 209 -2.97 9.65 -19.68
CA GLY A 209 -1.97 9.80 -20.73
C GLY A 209 -0.90 8.70 -20.71
N LEU A 210 -0.40 8.33 -19.53
CA LEU A 210 0.55 7.22 -19.37
C LEU A 210 -0.10 5.87 -19.70
N THR A 211 -1.32 5.62 -19.21
CA THR A 211 -2.05 4.36 -19.46
C THR A 211 -2.29 4.14 -20.95
N ALA A 212 -2.61 5.20 -21.70
CA ALA A 212 -2.85 5.12 -23.14
C ALA A 212 -1.64 4.62 -23.95
N VAL A 213 -0.42 4.74 -23.40
CA VAL A 213 0.82 4.29 -24.05
C VAL A 213 1.35 2.99 -23.45
N TYR A 214 1.20 2.77 -22.15
CA TYR A 214 1.73 1.59 -21.48
C TYR A 214 0.79 0.38 -21.50
N VAL A 215 -0.51 0.57 -21.78
CA VAL A 215 -1.51 -0.50 -21.79
C VAL A 215 -2.16 -0.63 -23.15
N ASP A 216 -1.77 -1.68 -23.87
CA ASP A 216 -2.22 -1.96 -25.24
C ASP A 216 -3.58 -2.68 -25.28
N GLY A 217 -4.64 -1.88 -25.11
CA GLY A 217 -6.03 -2.31 -25.22
C GLY A 217 -6.58 -3.05 -23.98
N PRO A 218 -7.88 -3.39 -24.01
CA PRO A 218 -8.59 -3.94 -22.84
C PRO A 218 -8.06 -5.31 -22.39
N TYR A 219 -7.51 -6.10 -23.30
CA TYR A 219 -6.94 -7.41 -22.97
C TYR A 219 -5.62 -7.29 -22.20
N ALA A 220 -4.80 -6.27 -22.49
CA ALA A 220 -3.58 -6.02 -21.73
C ALA A 220 -3.88 -5.56 -20.29
N VAL A 221 -5.01 -4.88 -20.07
CA VAL A 221 -5.47 -4.46 -18.74
C VAL A 221 -5.73 -5.67 -17.84
N ILE A 222 -6.39 -6.72 -18.36
CA ILE A 222 -6.81 -7.88 -17.56
C ILE A 222 -5.88 -9.08 -17.69
N GLY A 223 -5.01 -9.12 -18.70
CA GLY A 223 -4.14 -10.25 -19.02
C GLY A 223 -2.69 -10.08 -18.59
N THR A 224 -2.36 -9.01 -17.83
CA THR A 224 -1.00 -8.72 -17.37
C THR A 224 -1.02 -8.22 -15.92
N ALA A 225 0.04 -8.52 -15.17
CA ALA A 225 0.21 -8.01 -13.80
C ALA A 225 0.24 -6.48 -13.76
N TYR A 226 0.90 -5.85 -14.75
CA TYR A 226 0.93 -4.40 -14.88
C TYR A 226 -0.48 -3.80 -15.05
N GLY A 227 -1.29 -4.36 -15.95
CA GLY A 227 -2.67 -3.93 -16.18
C GLY A 227 -3.55 -4.07 -14.94
N MET A 228 -3.46 -5.20 -14.24
CA MET A 228 -4.20 -5.43 -13.00
C MET A 228 -3.75 -4.53 -11.85
N MET A 229 -2.47 -4.19 -11.79
CA MET A 229 -1.96 -3.20 -10.84
C MET A 229 -2.49 -1.79 -11.17
N VAL A 230 -2.62 -1.42 -12.45
CA VAL A 230 -3.30 -0.18 -12.86
C VAL A 230 -4.77 -0.20 -12.41
N LEU A 231 -5.51 -1.29 -12.62
CA LEU A 231 -6.89 -1.42 -12.12
C LEU A 231 -6.98 -1.32 -10.60
N THR A 232 -6.05 -1.93 -9.87
CA THR A 232 -5.96 -1.84 -8.41
C THR A 232 -5.76 -0.38 -7.96
N LYS A 233 -4.85 0.36 -8.61
CA LYS A 233 -4.66 1.80 -8.35
C LYS A 233 -5.91 2.60 -8.68
N ILE A 234 -6.62 2.29 -9.77
CA ILE A 234 -7.89 2.94 -10.13
C ILE A 234 -8.96 2.66 -9.08
N ALA A 235 -9.07 1.44 -8.57
CA ALA A 235 -10.04 1.08 -7.53
C ALA A 235 -9.78 1.84 -6.22
N ILE A 236 -8.53 1.87 -5.76
CA ILE A 236 -8.15 2.62 -4.55
C ILE A 236 -8.31 4.13 -4.78
N LEU A 237 -7.96 4.63 -5.96
CA LEU A 237 -8.18 6.03 -6.35
C LEU A 237 -9.68 6.36 -6.33
N GLY A 238 -10.55 5.48 -6.82
CA GLY A 238 -12.00 5.66 -6.74
C GLY A 238 -12.49 5.82 -5.30
N LEU A 239 -11.99 4.99 -4.38
CA LEU A 239 -12.28 5.13 -2.95
C LEU A 239 -11.76 6.46 -2.39
N LEU A 240 -10.53 6.84 -2.73
CA LEU A 240 -9.93 8.13 -2.34
C LEU A 240 -10.74 9.32 -2.88
N LEU A 241 -11.24 9.26 -4.12
CA LEU A 241 -12.04 10.32 -4.73
C LEU A 241 -13.40 10.45 -4.05
N VAL A 242 -14.04 9.34 -3.68
CA VAL A 242 -15.29 9.37 -2.89
C VAL A 242 -15.06 10.04 -1.54
N LEU A 243 -14.02 9.61 -0.79
CA LEU A 243 -13.68 10.23 0.50
C LEU A 243 -13.31 11.70 0.34
N GLY A 244 -12.47 12.02 -0.64
CA GLY A 244 -12.02 13.36 -0.95
C GLY A 244 -13.17 14.29 -1.36
N ALA A 245 -14.15 13.79 -2.12
CA ALA A 245 -15.36 14.54 -2.49
C ALA A 245 -16.24 14.81 -1.26
N LEU A 246 -16.48 13.80 -0.42
CA LEU A 246 -17.22 13.98 0.84
C LEU A 246 -16.56 15.04 1.72
N ASN A 247 -15.23 14.99 1.84
CA ASN A 247 -14.45 15.98 2.60
C ASN A 247 -14.45 17.36 1.93
N PHE A 248 -14.35 17.45 0.61
CA PHE A 248 -14.41 18.70 -0.14
C PHE A 248 -15.74 19.42 0.11
N PHE A 249 -16.88 18.73 -0.04
CA PHE A 249 -18.19 19.33 0.20
C PHE A 249 -18.37 19.68 1.68
N ALA A 250 -17.89 18.85 2.61
CA ALA A 250 -17.92 19.16 4.03
C ALA A 250 -17.13 20.45 4.33
N VAL A 251 -15.92 20.60 3.78
CA VAL A 251 -15.07 21.78 3.98
C VAL A 251 -15.68 23.06 3.36
N ARG A 252 -16.35 22.95 2.22
CA ARG A 252 -16.99 24.10 1.53
C ARG A 252 -18.23 24.62 2.25
N ARG A 253 -18.91 23.77 3.04
CA ARG A 253 -20.13 24.14 3.79
C ARG A 253 -19.84 24.85 5.11
N LEU A 254 -18.59 25.02 5.49
CA LEU A 254 -18.25 25.55 6.81
C LEU A 254 -18.35 27.06 6.85
N PRO A 255 -19.05 27.61 7.87
CA PRO A 255 -19.03 29.03 8.14
C PRO A 255 -17.60 29.54 8.37
N ALA A 256 -17.27 30.70 7.82
CA ALA A 256 -15.94 31.31 7.97
C ALA A 256 -15.57 31.61 9.44
N ALA A 257 -16.57 31.76 10.31
CA ALA A 257 -16.41 32.13 11.72
C ALA A 257 -16.64 30.99 12.72
N SER A 258 -16.89 29.75 12.28
CA SER A 258 -17.19 28.64 13.19
C SER A 258 -15.93 27.93 13.69
N ASP A 259 -15.83 27.76 15.01
CA ASP A 259 -14.93 26.78 15.64
C ASP A 259 -15.58 25.40 15.60
N VAL A 260 -15.22 24.58 14.62
CA VAL A 260 -15.81 23.24 14.44
C VAL A 260 -14.94 22.19 15.12
N SER A 261 -15.57 21.24 15.82
CA SER A 261 -14.90 20.02 16.28
C SER A 261 -14.58 19.14 15.07
N TRP A 262 -13.35 19.30 14.54
CA TRP A 262 -12.88 18.67 13.30
C TRP A 262 -12.46 17.21 13.45
N VAL A 263 -12.85 16.54 14.53
CA VAL A 263 -12.48 15.16 14.82
C VAL A 263 -12.88 14.23 13.68
N ARG A 264 -14.09 14.40 13.14
CA ARG A 264 -14.58 13.64 11.98
C ARG A 264 -13.66 13.80 10.77
N LEU A 265 -13.43 15.03 10.31
CA LEU A 265 -12.60 15.30 9.13
C LEU A 265 -11.19 14.72 9.31
N ARG A 266 -10.60 14.90 10.50
CA ARG A 266 -9.31 14.30 10.83
C ARG A 266 -9.29 12.78 10.64
N ARG A 267 -10.35 12.07 11.08
CA ARG A 267 -10.41 10.60 10.93
C ARG A 267 -10.47 10.18 9.47
N PHE A 268 -11.20 10.91 8.64
CA PHE A 268 -11.25 10.64 7.20
C PHE A 268 -9.93 10.99 6.50
N ILE A 269 -9.27 12.10 6.87
CA ILE A 269 -7.92 12.44 6.37
C ILE A 269 -6.90 11.35 6.72
N GLU A 270 -6.97 10.79 7.93
CA GLU A 270 -6.08 9.67 8.34
C GLU A 270 -6.28 8.44 7.44
N VAL A 271 -7.52 8.14 7.04
CA VAL A 271 -7.83 7.06 6.08
C VAL A 271 -7.35 7.42 4.68
N GLU A 272 -7.62 8.63 4.19
CA GLU A 272 -7.15 9.10 2.89
C GLU A 272 -5.62 9.03 2.79
N LEU A 273 -4.92 9.43 3.86
CA LEU A 273 -3.47 9.34 3.91
C LEU A 273 -3.00 7.88 3.84
N GLY A 274 -3.64 6.98 4.59
CA GLY A 274 -3.28 5.57 4.57
C GLY A 274 -3.52 4.88 3.23
N LEU A 275 -4.64 5.19 2.58
CA LEU A 275 -4.95 4.76 1.22
C LEU A 275 -3.96 5.37 0.20
N GLY A 276 -3.64 6.66 0.33
CA GLY A 276 -2.65 7.36 -0.50
C GLY A 276 -1.26 6.74 -0.40
N ILE A 277 -0.80 6.41 0.82
CA ILE A 277 0.43 5.66 1.05
C ILE A 277 0.37 4.30 0.34
N THR A 278 -0.75 3.58 0.47
CA THR A 278 -0.91 2.29 -0.21
C THR A 278 -0.80 2.41 -1.73
N VAL A 279 -1.38 3.45 -2.33
CA VAL A 279 -1.25 3.73 -3.78
C VAL A 279 0.20 4.04 -4.18
N LEU A 280 0.98 4.70 -3.32
CA LEU A 280 2.41 4.94 -3.59
C LEU A 280 3.21 3.63 -3.57
N PHE A 281 2.94 2.71 -2.64
CA PHE A 281 3.57 1.39 -2.67
C PHE A 281 3.09 0.56 -3.88
N ALA A 282 1.81 0.64 -4.25
CA ALA A 282 1.31 -0.01 -5.46
C ALA A 282 1.97 0.58 -6.72
N ALA A 283 2.29 1.88 -6.73
CA ALA A 283 3.08 2.50 -7.79
C ALA A 283 4.52 1.98 -7.83
N ALA A 284 5.16 1.75 -6.68
CA ALA A 284 6.48 1.14 -6.62
C ALA A 284 6.47 -0.29 -7.19
N SER A 285 5.46 -1.10 -6.83
CA SER A 285 5.27 -2.44 -7.40
C SER A 285 4.97 -2.39 -8.91
N LEU A 286 4.16 -1.45 -9.37
CA LEU A 286 3.91 -1.23 -10.81
C LEU A 286 5.21 -0.97 -11.59
N THR A 287 6.16 -0.23 -11.00
CA THR A 287 7.45 0.07 -11.65
C THR A 287 8.41 -1.12 -11.69
N SER A 288 8.21 -2.15 -10.86
CA SER A 288 8.98 -3.41 -10.95
C SER A 288 8.39 -4.41 -11.95
N LEU A 289 7.21 -4.12 -12.51
CA LEU A 289 6.56 -4.95 -13.53
C LEU A 289 6.88 -4.44 -14.93
N PRO A 290 7.04 -5.33 -15.94
CA PRO A 290 7.13 -4.91 -17.33
C PRO A 290 5.83 -4.22 -17.75
N PRO A 291 5.88 -3.09 -18.47
CA PRO A 291 4.69 -2.45 -19.00
C PRO A 291 3.82 -3.42 -19.82
N ALA A 292 2.50 -3.29 -19.72
CA ALA A 292 1.57 -4.25 -20.31
C ALA A 292 1.69 -4.37 -21.85
N VAL A 293 2.06 -3.28 -22.54
CA VAL A 293 2.35 -3.28 -23.98
C VAL A 293 3.61 -4.09 -24.34
N ASP A 294 4.54 -4.27 -23.41
CA ASP A 294 5.76 -5.07 -23.64
C ASP A 294 5.50 -6.57 -23.37
N VAL A 295 4.38 -6.91 -22.72
CA VAL A 295 3.94 -8.30 -22.47
C VAL A 295 2.97 -8.73 -23.59
N VAL A 296 3.54 -9.32 -24.64
CA VAL A 296 2.80 -9.81 -25.81
C VAL A 296 2.64 -11.33 -25.78
N ALA A 297 3.74 -12.08 -25.70
CA ALA A 297 3.72 -13.55 -25.75
C ALA A 297 3.16 -14.18 -24.47
N ASP A 298 3.50 -13.63 -23.31
CA ASP A 298 3.09 -14.14 -21.99
C ASP A 298 1.82 -13.46 -21.44
N ARG A 299 1.00 -12.89 -22.32
CA ARG A 299 -0.27 -12.29 -21.93
C ARG A 299 -1.30 -13.39 -21.67
N ALA A 300 -1.95 -13.35 -20.49
CA ALA A 300 -3.07 -14.23 -20.23
C ALA A 300 -4.30 -13.83 -21.05
N THR A 301 -5.00 -14.82 -21.57
CA THR A 301 -6.27 -14.62 -22.28
C THR A 301 -7.40 -14.32 -21.28
N PRO A 302 -8.46 -13.62 -21.70
CA PRO A 302 -9.63 -13.40 -20.86
C PRO A 302 -10.29 -14.71 -20.38
N ALA A 303 -10.18 -15.79 -21.17
CA ALA A 303 -10.69 -17.11 -20.81
C ALA A 303 -9.86 -17.74 -19.68
N GLU A 304 -8.53 -17.68 -19.74
CA GLU A 304 -7.65 -18.15 -18.65
C GLU A 304 -7.94 -17.38 -17.35
N VAL A 305 -8.03 -16.05 -17.42
CA VAL A 305 -8.37 -15.21 -16.25
C VAL A 305 -9.78 -15.53 -15.74
N GLY A 306 -10.74 -15.71 -16.64
CA GLY A 306 -12.11 -16.10 -16.30
C GLY A 306 -12.19 -17.46 -15.61
N ASP A 307 -11.38 -18.43 -16.01
CA ASP A 307 -11.36 -19.77 -15.40
C ASP A 307 -10.84 -19.73 -13.95
N VAL A 308 -9.89 -18.84 -13.64
CA VAL A 308 -9.40 -18.61 -12.26
C VAL A 308 -10.52 -18.09 -11.34
N PHE A 309 -11.41 -17.24 -11.86
CA PHE A 309 -12.53 -16.68 -11.08
C PHE A 309 -13.85 -17.45 -11.21
N THR A 310 -13.89 -18.51 -12.01
CA THR A 310 -15.12 -19.29 -12.21
C THR A 310 -15.44 -20.05 -10.92
N PRO A 311 -16.58 -19.76 -10.25
CA PRO A 311 -16.92 -20.44 -9.00
C PRO A 311 -17.12 -21.94 -9.24
N ARG A 312 -16.38 -22.76 -8.52
CA ARG A 312 -16.55 -24.22 -8.48
C ARG A 312 -16.87 -24.65 -7.06
N LEU A 313 -17.48 -25.83 -6.90
CA LEU A 313 -17.72 -26.37 -5.57
C LEU A 313 -16.36 -26.59 -4.89
N PRO A 314 -16.16 -26.12 -3.64
CA PRO A 314 -14.90 -26.32 -2.94
C PRO A 314 -14.65 -27.82 -2.76
N SER A 315 -13.45 -28.27 -3.14
CA SER A 315 -13.00 -29.61 -2.81
C SER A 315 -12.46 -29.62 -1.39
N PHE A 316 -13.01 -30.53 -0.58
CA PHE A 316 -12.48 -30.89 0.73
C PHE A 316 -11.84 -32.28 0.69
N THR A 317 -11.36 -32.68 -0.49
CA THR A 317 -10.56 -33.89 -0.69
C THR A 317 -9.13 -33.45 -0.90
N SER A 318 -8.21 -33.93 -0.05
CA SER A 318 -6.78 -33.66 -0.18
C SER A 318 -6.09 -34.83 -0.88
N PRO A 319 -5.08 -34.58 -1.72
CA PRO A 319 -4.16 -35.63 -2.16
C PRO A 319 -3.44 -36.26 -0.96
N ARG A 320 -2.94 -37.47 -1.16
CA ARG A 320 -2.10 -38.16 -0.17
C ARG A 320 -0.68 -37.59 -0.19
N ILE A 321 0.02 -37.66 0.93
CA ILE A 321 1.37 -37.09 1.05
C ILE A 321 2.35 -37.83 0.14
N GLU A 322 2.16 -39.14 -0.04
CA GLU A 322 2.97 -39.98 -0.91
C GLU A 322 2.81 -39.65 -2.40
N GLU A 323 1.74 -38.94 -2.78
CA GLU A 323 1.48 -38.47 -4.15
C GLU A 323 2.15 -37.12 -4.43
N MET A 324 2.68 -36.46 -3.40
CA MET A 324 3.30 -35.14 -3.49
C MET A 324 4.84 -35.24 -3.51
N PRO A 325 5.55 -34.34 -4.21
CA PRO A 325 7.01 -34.33 -4.27
C PRO A 325 7.65 -33.78 -2.99
N VAL A 326 7.28 -34.28 -1.81
CA VAL A 326 7.74 -33.75 -0.51
C VAL A 326 9.23 -33.92 -0.25
N GLU A 327 9.88 -34.86 -0.95
CA GLU A 327 11.32 -35.12 -0.85
C GLU A 327 12.17 -34.14 -1.68
N ASP A 328 11.63 -33.64 -2.81
CA ASP A 328 12.31 -32.67 -3.68
C ASP A 328 11.56 -31.33 -3.69
N ARG A 329 12.08 -30.39 -2.90
CA ARG A 329 11.49 -29.05 -2.75
C ARG A 329 11.72 -28.14 -3.94
N ASN A 330 12.64 -28.50 -4.83
CA ASN A 330 12.87 -27.78 -6.08
C ASN A 330 12.07 -28.40 -7.23
N ALA A 331 11.28 -29.45 -6.97
CA ALA A 331 10.42 -30.03 -7.96
C ALA A 331 9.41 -28.98 -8.48
N PRO A 332 9.12 -28.99 -9.79
CA PRO A 332 8.03 -28.18 -10.35
C PRO A 332 6.71 -28.51 -9.64
N ARG A 333 5.85 -27.49 -9.44
CA ARG A 333 4.53 -27.68 -8.85
C ARG A 333 3.69 -28.68 -9.66
N THR A 334 3.18 -29.69 -8.96
CA THR A 334 2.34 -30.76 -9.51
C THR A 334 0.85 -30.42 -9.43
N ALA A 335 -0.02 -31.30 -9.95
CA ALA A 335 -1.48 -31.15 -9.78
C ALA A 335 -1.88 -31.38 -8.32
N GLU A 336 -1.14 -32.25 -7.63
CA GLU A 336 -1.30 -32.61 -6.24
C GLU A 336 -0.89 -31.43 -5.33
N ASP A 337 0.20 -30.73 -5.63
CA ASP A 337 0.57 -29.48 -4.92
C ASP A 337 -0.53 -28.42 -5.01
N ARG A 338 -1.12 -28.26 -6.21
CA ARG A 338 -2.25 -27.34 -6.43
C ARG A 338 -3.48 -27.77 -5.64
N ALA A 339 -3.85 -29.06 -5.69
CA ALA A 339 -4.99 -29.58 -4.92
C ALA A 339 -4.78 -29.44 -3.41
N TRP A 340 -3.56 -29.63 -2.90
CA TRP A 340 -3.21 -29.41 -1.50
C TRP A 340 -3.39 -27.94 -1.09
N SER A 341 -2.89 -27.02 -1.93
CA SER A 341 -3.01 -25.58 -1.76
C SER A 341 -4.48 -25.13 -1.78
N GLU A 342 -5.27 -25.54 -2.77
CA GLU A 342 -6.70 -25.24 -2.87
C GLU A 342 -7.49 -25.72 -1.66
N TYR A 343 -7.27 -26.97 -1.22
CA TYR A 343 -7.87 -27.49 0.01
C TYR A 343 -7.58 -26.58 1.21
N ASN A 344 -6.32 -26.15 1.36
CA ASN A 344 -5.90 -25.30 2.46
C ASN A 344 -6.58 -23.92 2.40
N HIS A 345 -6.69 -23.33 1.20
CA HIS A 345 -7.41 -22.08 1.00
C HIS A 345 -8.92 -22.22 1.30
N HIS A 346 -9.57 -23.29 0.85
CA HIS A 346 -11.00 -23.53 1.11
C HIS A 346 -11.28 -23.63 2.62
N PHE A 347 -10.50 -24.41 3.36
CA PHE A 347 -10.65 -24.55 4.81
C PHE A 347 -10.33 -23.25 5.56
N ALA A 348 -9.24 -22.56 5.20
CA ALA A 348 -8.94 -21.24 5.75
C ALA A 348 -10.11 -20.26 5.49
N GLY A 349 -10.70 -20.33 4.30
CA GLY A 349 -11.88 -19.56 3.90
C GLY A 349 -13.10 -19.83 4.77
N LEU A 350 -13.35 -21.08 5.17
CA LEU A 350 -14.42 -21.41 6.13
C LEU A 350 -14.22 -20.73 7.50
N PHE A 351 -12.99 -20.74 8.02
CA PHE A 351 -12.69 -20.04 9.28
C PHE A 351 -12.86 -18.52 9.14
N VAL A 352 -12.37 -17.92 8.05
CA VAL A 352 -12.52 -16.48 7.81
C VAL A 352 -13.98 -16.08 7.56
N LEU A 353 -14.73 -16.91 6.84
CA LEU A 353 -16.17 -16.73 6.63
C LEU A 353 -16.92 -16.76 7.97
N ALA A 354 -16.61 -17.73 8.84
CA ALA A 354 -17.20 -17.79 10.17
C ALA A 354 -16.88 -16.53 11.00
N MET A 355 -15.64 -16.04 10.96
CA MET A 355 -15.25 -14.77 11.61
C MET A 355 -16.07 -13.59 11.07
N GLY A 356 -16.21 -13.47 9.75
CA GLY A 356 -16.99 -12.43 9.09
C GLY A 356 -18.48 -12.49 9.43
N LEU A 357 -19.09 -13.68 9.35
CA LEU A 357 -20.50 -13.90 9.69
C LEU A 357 -20.79 -13.56 11.15
N LEU A 358 -19.93 -13.99 12.08
CA LEU A 358 -20.06 -13.65 13.49
C LEU A 358 -19.87 -12.15 13.74
N ALA A 359 -18.95 -11.50 13.01
CA ALA A 359 -18.79 -10.05 13.08
C ALA A 359 -20.04 -9.30 12.61
N VAL A 360 -20.64 -9.72 11.48
CA VAL A 360 -21.92 -9.18 10.97
C VAL A 360 -23.05 -9.43 11.98
N LEU A 361 -23.17 -10.66 12.48
CA LEU A 361 -24.20 -11.06 13.43
C LEU A 361 -24.10 -10.27 14.74
N HIS A 362 -22.90 -10.08 15.28
CA HIS A 362 -22.68 -9.24 16.46
C HIS A 362 -23.18 -7.80 16.27
N ARG A 363 -23.02 -7.24 15.06
CA ARG A 363 -23.47 -5.89 14.72
C ARG A 363 -24.99 -5.72 14.70
N THR A 364 -25.76 -6.80 14.57
CA THR A 364 -27.23 -6.74 14.66
C THR A 364 -27.72 -6.39 16.07
N GLY A 365 -26.88 -6.61 17.09
CA GLY A 365 -27.25 -6.49 18.51
C GLY A 365 -28.02 -7.69 19.06
N TRP A 366 -28.55 -8.58 18.20
CA TRP A 366 -29.34 -9.75 18.62
C TRP A 366 -28.48 -10.88 19.17
N ALA A 367 -27.19 -10.92 18.82
CA ALA A 367 -26.25 -11.95 19.23
C ALA A 367 -25.01 -11.32 19.88
N PRO A 368 -25.11 -10.81 21.12
CA PRO A 368 -23.97 -10.20 21.81
C PRO A 368 -22.82 -11.19 22.06
N TRP A 369 -23.10 -12.49 22.12
CA TRP A 369 -22.10 -13.56 22.25
C TRP A 369 -21.18 -13.65 21.02
N ALA A 370 -21.63 -13.21 19.84
CA ALA A 370 -20.82 -13.27 18.61
C ALA A 370 -19.61 -12.32 18.64
N ARG A 371 -19.48 -11.44 19.65
CA ARG A 371 -18.26 -10.67 19.93
C ARG A 371 -17.01 -11.53 20.16
N HIS A 372 -17.19 -12.82 20.44
CA HIS A 372 -16.12 -13.80 20.67
C HIS A 372 -15.57 -14.45 19.40
N TRP A 373 -15.97 -13.98 18.21
CA TRP A 373 -15.43 -14.45 16.92
C TRP A 373 -13.90 -14.56 16.83
N PRO A 374 -13.05 -13.75 17.51
CA PRO A 374 -11.60 -13.93 17.39
C PRO A 374 -11.12 -15.28 17.92
N LEU A 375 -11.93 -16.00 18.71
CA LEU A 375 -11.62 -17.36 19.13
C LEU A 375 -11.55 -18.35 17.96
N VAL A 376 -12.12 -18.02 16.81
CA VAL A 376 -12.03 -18.84 15.59
C VAL A 376 -10.58 -18.92 15.08
N PHE A 377 -9.73 -17.93 15.40
CA PHE A 377 -8.29 -17.98 15.08
C PHE A 377 -7.57 -19.18 15.72
N PHE A 378 -8.02 -19.69 16.86
CA PHE A 378 -7.44 -20.90 17.46
C PHE A 378 -7.68 -22.14 16.59
N GLY A 379 -8.88 -22.25 16.01
CA GLY A 379 -9.19 -23.31 15.05
C GLY A 379 -8.37 -23.18 13.77
N LEU A 380 -8.26 -21.96 13.23
CA LEU A 380 -7.40 -21.68 12.06
C LEU A 380 -5.93 -22.02 12.35
N ALA A 381 -5.39 -21.60 13.51
CA ALA A 381 -4.02 -21.88 13.88
C ALA A 381 -3.76 -23.39 14.06
N ALA A 382 -4.69 -24.12 14.69
CA ALA A 382 -4.59 -25.58 14.80
C ALA A 382 -4.60 -26.25 13.42
N PHE A 383 -5.46 -25.78 12.51
CA PHE A 383 -5.48 -26.24 11.12
C PHE A 383 -4.13 -25.98 10.41
N LEU A 384 -3.63 -24.75 10.45
CA LEU A 384 -2.36 -24.36 9.81
C LEU A 384 -1.16 -25.11 10.41
N LEU A 385 -1.15 -25.37 11.73
CA LEU A 385 -0.12 -26.19 12.38
C LEU A 385 -0.07 -27.61 11.82
N VAL A 386 -1.22 -28.18 11.47
CA VAL A 386 -1.27 -29.55 10.92
C VAL A 386 -0.95 -29.56 9.43
N ARG A 387 -1.38 -28.54 8.67
CA ARG A 387 -1.53 -28.62 7.21
C ARG A 387 -0.63 -27.72 6.37
N ASN A 388 0.08 -26.75 6.93
CA ASN A 388 0.86 -25.82 6.11
C ASN A 388 1.97 -26.53 5.32
N ASP A 389 2.61 -27.53 5.95
CA ASP A 389 3.83 -28.14 5.46
C ASP A 389 3.62 -29.65 5.25
N PRO A 390 3.32 -30.13 4.03
CA PRO A 390 3.00 -31.54 3.78
C PRO A 390 4.17 -32.48 4.12
N GLY A 391 5.41 -32.02 3.95
CA GLY A 391 6.62 -32.79 4.26
C GLY A 391 7.02 -32.78 5.74
N ALA A 392 6.38 -31.96 6.58
CA ALA A 392 6.76 -31.80 7.99
C ALA A 392 5.74 -32.43 8.94
N TRP A 393 6.21 -32.78 10.14
CA TRP A 393 5.35 -33.12 11.28
C TRP A 393 4.16 -32.13 11.43
N PRO A 394 2.93 -32.56 11.77
CA PRO A 394 2.56 -33.92 12.17
C PRO A 394 2.20 -34.86 11.03
N LEU A 395 2.14 -34.36 9.80
CA LEU A 395 1.64 -35.13 8.65
C LEU A 395 2.76 -35.82 7.87
N GLY A 396 3.84 -35.10 7.60
CA GLY A 396 4.92 -35.56 6.75
C GLY A 396 6.00 -36.39 7.46
N PRO A 397 6.96 -36.92 6.68
CA PRO A 397 8.00 -37.81 7.17
C PRO A 397 9.03 -37.11 8.08
N LEU A 398 9.24 -35.81 7.95
CA LEU A 398 10.25 -35.08 8.73
C LEU A 398 9.82 -34.90 10.18
N GLY A 399 10.73 -35.17 11.11
CA GLY A 399 10.49 -34.97 12.55
C GLY A 399 10.30 -33.48 12.90
N PHE A 400 9.72 -33.20 14.07
CA PHE A 400 9.44 -31.82 14.50
C PHE A 400 10.70 -30.93 14.47
N TRP A 401 11.78 -31.35 15.15
CA TRP A 401 13.02 -30.57 15.23
C TRP A 401 13.79 -30.48 13.92
N GLU A 402 13.74 -31.56 13.13
CA GLU A 402 14.34 -31.63 11.80
C GLU A 402 13.66 -30.63 10.85
N SER A 403 12.33 -30.63 10.84
CA SER A 403 11.54 -29.71 10.01
C SER A 403 11.82 -28.23 10.33
N MET A 404 12.16 -27.90 11.58
CA MET A 404 12.44 -26.54 12.04
C MET A 404 13.80 -26.00 11.58
N GLN A 405 14.67 -26.84 11.04
CA GLN A 405 15.92 -26.39 10.41
C GLN A 405 15.66 -25.70 9.08
N TYR A 406 14.49 -25.93 8.49
CA TYR A 406 14.12 -25.33 7.22
C TYR A 406 13.44 -23.97 7.41
N PRO A 407 13.91 -22.89 6.74
CA PRO A 407 13.41 -21.54 6.96
C PRO A 407 11.91 -21.37 6.72
N GLU A 408 11.35 -22.01 5.69
CA GLU A 408 9.92 -21.87 5.34
C GLU A 408 9.02 -22.56 6.37
N VAL A 409 9.38 -23.75 6.85
CA VAL A 409 8.63 -24.42 7.93
C VAL A 409 8.73 -23.60 9.21
N LEU A 410 9.92 -23.13 9.59
CA LEU A 410 10.13 -22.26 10.75
C LEU A 410 9.27 -21.00 10.65
N GLN A 411 9.24 -20.36 9.48
CA GLN A 411 8.41 -19.19 9.19
C GLN A 411 6.92 -19.52 9.37
N HIS A 412 6.43 -20.64 8.83
CA HIS A 412 5.04 -21.08 9.02
C HIS A 412 4.72 -21.32 10.51
N ARG A 413 5.62 -21.92 11.29
CA ARG A 413 5.41 -22.11 12.74
C ARG A 413 5.36 -20.80 13.49
N VAL A 414 6.24 -19.86 13.17
CA VAL A 414 6.21 -18.51 13.74
C VAL A 414 4.87 -17.84 13.41
N PHE A 415 4.37 -17.94 12.17
CA PHE A 415 3.06 -17.40 11.80
C PHE A 415 1.90 -18.06 12.55
N VAL A 416 1.92 -19.37 12.78
CA VAL A 416 0.92 -20.05 13.63
C VAL A 416 0.91 -19.46 15.04
N LEU A 417 2.09 -19.27 15.66
CA LEU A 417 2.20 -18.65 16.98
C LEU A 417 1.68 -17.19 16.98
N LEU A 418 1.97 -16.43 15.93
CA LEU A 418 1.47 -15.07 15.76
C LEU A 418 -0.06 -15.05 15.61
N VAL A 419 -0.66 -15.98 14.86
CA VAL A 419 -2.12 -16.10 14.73
C VAL A 419 -2.77 -16.43 16.07
N LEU A 420 -2.18 -17.35 16.86
CA LEU A 420 -2.66 -17.67 18.21
C LEU A 420 -2.59 -16.47 19.15
N GLY A 421 -1.42 -15.82 19.21
CA GLY A 421 -1.20 -14.64 20.03
C GLY A 421 -2.14 -13.50 19.66
N PHE A 422 -2.33 -13.28 18.36
CA PHE A 422 -3.24 -12.27 17.84
C PHE A 422 -4.72 -12.59 18.14
N GLY A 423 -5.14 -13.84 17.96
CA GLY A 423 -6.51 -14.27 18.28
C GLY A 423 -6.84 -14.07 19.75
N ALA A 424 -5.93 -14.45 20.65
CA ALA A 424 -6.04 -14.19 22.08
C ALA A 424 -6.10 -12.69 22.39
N PHE A 425 -5.18 -11.92 21.81
CA PHE A 425 -5.10 -10.48 22.00
C PHE A 425 -6.38 -9.75 21.55
N GLU A 426 -6.85 -9.99 20.32
CA GLU A 426 -8.06 -9.37 19.78
C GLU A 426 -9.29 -9.79 20.59
N TRP A 427 -9.38 -11.06 21.00
CA TRP A 427 -10.44 -11.49 21.91
C TRP A 427 -10.42 -10.73 23.25
N MET A 428 -9.24 -10.54 23.85
CA MET A 428 -9.08 -9.77 25.10
C MET A 428 -9.48 -8.29 24.92
N VAL A 429 -9.14 -7.68 23.78
CA VAL A 429 -9.55 -6.32 23.42
C VAL A 429 -11.08 -6.24 23.28
N ARG A 430 -11.70 -7.13 22.50
CA ARG A 430 -13.15 -7.11 22.26
C ARG A 430 -13.99 -7.42 23.50
N THR A 431 -13.43 -8.16 24.45
CA THR A 431 -14.09 -8.50 25.71
C THR A 431 -13.75 -7.53 26.85
N ALA A 432 -13.08 -6.42 26.55
CA ALA A 432 -12.68 -5.38 27.50
C ALA A 432 -11.80 -5.89 28.67
N ARG A 433 -11.10 -7.02 28.46
CA ARG A 433 -10.01 -7.50 29.33
C ARG A 433 -8.77 -6.63 29.16
N ILE A 434 -8.55 -6.11 27.95
CA ILE A 434 -7.62 -5.02 27.67
C ILE A 434 -8.44 -3.77 27.35
N ARG A 435 -8.32 -2.72 28.18
CA ARG A 435 -9.12 -1.48 28.05
C ARG A 435 -8.38 -0.32 27.38
N ALA A 436 -7.21 -0.56 26.80
CA ALA A 436 -6.43 0.48 26.15
C ALA A 436 -7.00 0.85 24.77
N PRO A 437 -7.45 2.10 24.52
CA PRO A 437 -8.02 2.49 23.23
C PRO A 437 -7.06 2.33 22.05
N ARG A 438 -5.75 2.45 22.29
CA ARG A 438 -4.71 2.22 21.29
C ARG A 438 -4.58 0.73 20.91
N ALA A 439 -4.84 -0.18 21.85
CA ALA A 439 -4.79 -1.62 21.59
C ALA A 439 -5.87 -2.03 20.57
N ALA A 440 -7.05 -1.41 20.63
CA ALA A 440 -8.12 -1.64 19.64
C ALA A 440 -7.76 -1.23 18.21
N LEU A 441 -6.69 -0.46 18.01
CA LEU A 441 -6.23 -0.04 16.69
C LEU A 441 -5.25 -1.04 16.04
N ILE A 442 -4.81 -2.08 16.77
CA ILE A 442 -3.86 -3.05 16.22
C ILE A 442 -4.51 -3.89 15.11
N PHE A 443 -5.70 -4.44 15.34
CA PHE A 443 -6.46 -5.17 14.32
C PHE A 443 -6.65 -4.37 13.02
N PRO A 444 -7.21 -3.14 13.03
CA PRO A 444 -7.39 -2.40 11.79
C PRO A 444 -6.07 -2.04 11.09
N ILE A 445 -5.00 -1.74 11.84
CA ILE A 445 -3.68 -1.47 11.25
C ILE A 445 -3.13 -2.72 10.57
N LEU A 446 -3.20 -3.89 11.22
CA LEU A 446 -2.71 -5.14 10.64
C LEU A 446 -3.49 -5.52 9.38
N CYS A 447 -4.81 -5.34 9.35
CA CYS A 447 -5.60 -5.57 8.13
C CYS A 447 -5.24 -4.57 7.02
N ALA A 448 -5.08 -3.29 7.34
CA ALA A 448 -4.71 -2.27 6.35
C ALA A 448 -3.31 -2.49 5.78
N VAL A 449 -2.32 -2.79 6.64
CA VAL A 449 -0.94 -3.06 6.24
C VAL A 449 -0.84 -4.40 5.52
N GLY A 450 -1.48 -5.45 6.01
CA GLY A 450 -1.52 -6.76 5.36
C GLY A 450 -2.17 -6.70 3.98
N GLY A 451 -3.30 -5.99 3.86
CA GLY A 451 -3.94 -5.73 2.58
C GLY A 451 -3.06 -4.93 1.63
N ALA A 452 -2.41 -3.86 2.12
CA ALA A 452 -1.46 -3.09 1.32
C ALA A 452 -0.26 -3.95 0.85
N LEU A 453 0.34 -4.74 1.75
CA LEU A 453 1.46 -5.63 1.40
C LEU A 453 1.05 -6.65 0.34
N LEU A 454 -0.14 -7.25 0.46
CA LEU A 454 -0.68 -8.19 -0.50
C LEU A 454 -0.84 -7.57 -1.89
N LEU A 455 -1.22 -6.30 -1.98
CA LEU A 455 -1.32 -5.57 -3.25
C LEU A 455 0.01 -5.11 -3.82
N THR A 456 1.08 -5.16 -3.05
CA THR A 456 2.39 -4.58 -3.43
C THR A 456 3.45 -5.64 -3.62
N HIS A 457 3.16 -6.88 -3.24
CA HIS A 457 4.00 -8.01 -3.55
C HIS A 457 3.75 -8.41 -5.01
N SER A 458 4.82 -8.49 -5.78
CA SER A 458 4.80 -9.00 -7.14
C SER A 458 5.95 -9.98 -7.34
N HIS A 459 5.63 -11.10 -7.96
CA HIS A 459 6.52 -12.06 -8.55
C HIS A 459 6.84 -11.53 -9.96
N ALA A 460 8.08 -11.10 -10.14
CA ALA A 460 8.61 -10.75 -11.45
C ALA A 460 9.69 -11.79 -11.79
N SER A 461 9.27 -12.93 -12.32
CA SER A 461 10.17 -13.96 -12.84
C SER A 461 10.01 -14.16 -14.35
N LEU A 462 10.72 -15.17 -14.87
CA LEU A 462 10.73 -15.53 -16.28
C LEU A 462 9.37 -16.03 -16.80
N ASN A 463 8.44 -16.46 -15.94
CA ASN A 463 7.14 -17.00 -16.34
C ASN A 463 5.96 -16.06 -16.01
N LEU A 464 5.97 -14.87 -16.61
CA LEU A 464 5.04 -13.76 -16.35
C LEU A 464 3.56 -14.17 -16.37
N LYS A 465 3.14 -15.01 -17.32
CA LYS A 465 1.74 -15.45 -17.41
C LYS A 465 1.29 -16.27 -16.21
N SER A 466 2.11 -17.25 -15.81
CA SER A 466 1.77 -18.17 -14.72
C SER A 466 1.73 -17.45 -13.38
N GLU A 467 2.68 -16.55 -13.13
CA GLU A 467 2.71 -15.74 -11.91
C GLU A 467 1.53 -14.79 -11.87
N PHE A 468 1.23 -14.14 -13.00
CA PHE A 468 0.06 -13.28 -13.12
C PHE A 468 -1.25 -14.00 -12.77
N LEU A 469 -1.47 -15.21 -13.29
CA LEU A 469 -2.69 -15.97 -13.01
C LEU A 469 -2.81 -16.41 -11.54
N ILE A 470 -1.69 -16.55 -10.83
CA ILE A 470 -1.69 -16.76 -9.38
C ILE A 470 -2.03 -15.45 -8.65
N GLU A 471 -1.37 -14.35 -9.02
CA GLU A 471 -1.50 -13.04 -8.39
C GLU A 471 -2.84 -12.35 -8.60
N VAL A 472 -3.52 -12.62 -9.71
CA VAL A 472 -4.77 -11.91 -10.05
C VAL A 472 -5.83 -12.06 -8.95
N THR A 473 -5.81 -13.18 -8.23
CA THR A 473 -6.67 -13.48 -7.08
C THR A 473 -6.35 -12.66 -5.82
N HIS A 474 -5.11 -12.16 -5.71
CA HIS A 474 -4.62 -11.42 -4.55
C HIS A 474 -5.16 -9.98 -4.53
N ALA A 475 -5.38 -9.37 -5.70
CA ALA A 475 -5.85 -7.99 -5.80
C ALA A 475 -7.22 -7.77 -5.11
N PRO A 476 -8.26 -8.60 -5.34
CA PRO A 476 -9.53 -8.49 -4.60
C PRO A 476 -9.36 -8.68 -3.08
N LEU A 477 -8.55 -9.67 -2.65
CA LEU A 477 -8.28 -9.93 -1.24
C LEU A 477 -7.60 -8.74 -0.56
N GLY A 478 -6.62 -8.11 -1.22
CA GLY A 478 -5.89 -6.97 -0.71
C GLY A 478 -6.78 -5.73 -0.55
N ILE A 479 -7.63 -5.45 -1.55
CA ILE A 479 -8.62 -4.35 -1.48
C ILE A 479 -9.60 -4.58 -0.34
N LEU A 480 -10.16 -5.79 -0.20
CA LEU A 480 -11.06 -6.11 0.90
C LEU A 480 -10.34 -6.01 2.25
N GLY A 481 -9.10 -6.48 2.37
CA GLY A 481 -8.28 -6.35 3.58
C GLY A 481 -8.07 -4.88 3.99
N MET A 482 -7.81 -4.00 3.02
CA MET A 482 -7.75 -2.55 3.26
C MET A 482 -9.10 -1.98 3.73
N LEU A 483 -10.21 -2.39 3.13
CA LEU A 483 -11.55 -1.96 3.55
C LEU A 483 -11.90 -2.47 4.95
N VAL A 484 -11.45 -3.68 5.32
CA VAL A 484 -11.55 -4.20 6.68
C VAL A 484 -10.79 -3.29 7.64
N GLY A 485 -9.53 -3.00 7.32
CA GLY A 485 -8.65 -2.18 8.16
C GLY A 485 -9.18 -0.76 8.35
N TRP A 486 -9.41 -0.03 7.27
CA TRP A 486 -9.85 1.38 7.33
C TRP A 486 -11.31 1.54 7.78
N GLY A 487 -12.18 0.59 7.45
CA GLY A 487 -13.56 0.56 7.95
C GLY A 487 -13.61 0.40 9.47
N ARG A 488 -12.82 -0.54 10.01
CA ARG A 488 -12.71 -0.75 11.47
C ARG A 488 -11.99 0.42 12.16
N TRP A 489 -11.00 1.04 11.53
CA TRP A 489 -10.37 2.26 12.02
C TRP A 489 -11.39 3.39 12.21
N LEU A 490 -12.22 3.65 11.21
CA LEU A 490 -13.26 4.69 11.29
C LEU A 490 -14.32 4.35 12.34
N GLU A 491 -14.80 3.11 12.38
CA GLU A 491 -15.80 2.68 13.37
C GLU A 491 -15.36 2.99 14.80
N LEU A 492 -14.10 2.71 15.13
CA LEU A 492 -13.56 2.92 16.48
C LEU A 492 -13.29 4.38 16.83
N ARG A 493 -13.13 5.25 15.83
CA ARG A 493 -12.57 6.60 16.00
C ARG A 493 -13.56 7.71 15.72
N LEU A 494 -14.66 7.41 15.04
CA LEU A 494 -15.76 8.34 14.80
C LEU A 494 -16.66 8.48 16.04
N PRO A 495 -17.37 9.61 16.18
CA PRO A 495 -18.35 9.79 17.24
C PRO A 495 -19.44 8.70 17.23
N PRO A 496 -20.10 8.44 18.37
CA PRO A 496 -21.22 7.51 18.45
C PRO A 496 -22.28 7.78 17.38
N GLY A 497 -22.77 6.73 16.72
CA GLY A 497 -23.74 6.82 15.62
C GLY A 497 -23.10 6.93 14.22
N GLU A 498 -22.01 7.68 14.06
CA GLU A 498 -21.34 7.86 12.77
C GLU A 498 -20.50 6.65 12.34
N GLY A 499 -20.04 5.84 13.30
CA GLY A 499 -19.27 4.62 13.05
C GLY A 499 -20.08 3.44 12.48
N ASN A 500 -21.41 3.53 12.37
CA ASN A 500 -22.25 2.38 12.00
C ASN A 500 -22.01 1.89 10.57
N ILE A 501 -21.91 2.82 9.60
CA ILE A 501 -21.66 2.47 8.19
C ILE A 501 -20.26 1.83 8.03
N PRO A 502 -19.15 2.45 8.48
CA PRO A 502 -17.84 1.80 8.46
C PRO A 502 -17.82 0.45 9.18
N GLY A 503 -18.55 0.34 10.30
CA GLY A 503 -18.74 -0.90 11.05
C GLY A 503 -19.37 -2.04 10.24
N ARG A 504 -20.37 -1.73 9.40
CA ARG A 504 -20.99 -2.72 8.50
C ARG A 504 -20.06 -3.09 7.35
N ILE A 505 -19.38 -2.09 6.76
CA ILE A 505 -18.46 -2.29 5.64
C ILE A 505 -17.37 -3.29 6.01
N TRP A 506 -16.63 -3.07 7.10
CA TRP A 506 -15.51 -3.97 7.43
C TRP A 506 -15.98 -5.39 7.75
N ALA A 507 -17.13 -5.57 8.42
CA ALA A 507 -17.64 -6.88 8.77
C ALA A 507 -18.06 -7.68 7.52
N VAL A 508 -18.74 -7.01 6.57
CA VAL A 508 -19.10 -7.60 5.28
C VAL A 508 -17.85 -7.89 4.43
N CYS A 509 -16.87 -6.99 4.40
CA CYS A 509 -15.61 -7.23 3.69
C CYS A 509 -14.86 -8.44 4.26
N LEU A 510 -14.82 -8.62 5.59
CA LEU A 510 -14.20 -9.80 6.21
C LEU A 510 -14.92 -11.10 5.80
N MET A 511 -16.25 -11.07 5.75
CA MET A 511 -17.05 -12.19 5.24
C MET A 511 -16.73 -12.49 3.77
N LEU A 512 -16.59 -11.45 2.93
CA LEU A 512 -16.25 -11.60 1.51
C LEU A 512 -14.84 -12.15 1.30
N VAL A 513 -13.87 -11.81 2.15
CA VAL A 513 -12.53 -12.45 2.12
C VAL A 513 -12.66 -13.96 2.34
N GLY A 514 -13.48 -14.39 3.30
CA GLY A 514 -13.77 -15.81 3.52
C GLY A 514 -14.41 -16.48 2.31
N LEU A 515 -15.37 -15.83 1.66
CA LEU A 515 -15.99 -16.34 0.43
C LEU A 515 -14.99 -16.47 -0.72
N LEU A 516 -14.13 -15.46 -0.93
CA LEU A 516 -13.10 -15.52 -1.97
C LEU A 516 -12.11 -16.67 -1.74
N LEU A 517 -11.75 -16.94 -0.49
CA LEU A 517 -10.89 -18.07 -0.14
C LEU A 517 -11.59 -19.43 -0.33
N ILE A 518 -12.90 -19.52 -0.08
CA ILE A 518 -13.69 -20.74 -0.33
C ILE A 518 -13.80 -21.06 -1.81
N PHE A 519 -13.84 -20.05 -2.67
CA PHE A 519 -13.87 -20.23 -4.13
C PHE A 519 -12.50 -20.00 -4.77
N TYR A 520 -11.43 -20.00 -3.98
CA TYR A 520 -10.07 -19.82 -4.47
C TYR A 520 -9.69 -20.98 -5.38
N ARG A 521 -8.92 -20.68 -6.41
CA ARG A 521 -8.39 -21.68 -7.32
C ARG A 521 -6.98 -21.35 -7.72
N GLU A 522 -6.15 -22.38 -7.80
CA GLU A 522 -4.79 -22.22 -8.29
C GLU A 522 -4.76 -22.43 -9.80
N ALA A 523 -4.02 -21.58 -10.51
CA ALA A 523 -3.96 -21.56 -11.98
C ALA A 523 -3.16 -22.72 -12.59
#